data_AF-A0A914GEP5-F1
#
_entry.id   AF-A0A914GEP5-F1
#
_cell.length_a   1.000
_cell.length_b   1.000
_cell.length_c   1.000
_cell.angle_alpha   90.00
_cell.angle_beta   90.00
_cell.angle_gamma   90.00
#
_symmetry.space_group_name_H-M   'P 1'
#
loop_
_entity.id
_entity.type
_entity.pdbx_description
1 polymer ?
#
loop_
_entity_poly.entity_id
_entity_poly.type
_entity_poly.pdbx_seq_one_letter_code
_entity_poly.pdbx_strand_id
1 'polypeptide(L)'
;MPKNWINLTVHDSRYWEDTSLAERWSTTGVVKAYCERRLDAIFGFADSYSLATVAKVSAGFGNVAKVSAGFGNGIPVFTTAGLTSQIGSKKDFPYLTRMQGSYRQMADSVYQLIAYHPPSTPTTITSTTSTKTNLKPSFNVSSNLNYQNLVFMYHDKRRAMNRPQASKTGEIQEQELSSHCFFAVYAIKHYFAENSEYFKESWQIQTPAVAFDEELNRTKEDVSGWLKVVSQYANGKNIF
;
A
#
# COMPACT_ATOMS: atom_id res chain seq x y z
N MET A 1 32.70 7.51 -4.41
CA MET A 1 32.41 8.82 -3.78
C MET A 1 33.72 9.43 -3.30
N PRO A 2 33.93 10.75 -3.43
CA PRO A 2 35.10 11.42 -2.87
C PRO A 2 35.18 11.22 -1.36
N LYS A 3 36.41 11.22 -0.82
CA LYS A 3 36.64 11.15 0.63
C LYS A 3 36.00 12.38 1.30
N ASN A 4 35.27 12.19 2.41
CA ASN A 4 34.57 13.23 3.19
C ASN A 4 33.31 13.84 2.54
N TRP A 5 32.74 13.22 1.50
CA TRP A 5 31.54 13.78 0.86
C TRP A 5 30.24 13.40 1.57
N ILE A 6 30.09 12.14 1.99
CA ILE A 6 28.96 11.64 2.77
C ILE A 6 29.50 10.69 3.84
N ASN A 7 29.02 10.83 5.08
CA ASN A 7 29.29 9.88 6.15
C ASN A 7 28.04 9.01 6.37
N LEU A 8 28.10 7.75 5.93
CA LEU A 8 27.01 6.79 6.08
C LEU A 8 27.25 5.93 7.32
N THR A 9 26.31 5.95 8.25
CA THR A 9 26.28 5.02 9.39
C THR A 9 25.08 4.11 9.28
N VAL A 10 25.31 2.80 9.40
CA VAL A 10 24.25 1.79 9.43
C VAL A 10 23.90 1.49 10.87
N HIS A 11 22.61 1.37 11.17
CA HIS A 11 22.09 0.92 12.46
C HIS A 11 21.20 -0.29 12.23
N ASP A 12 21.52 -1.40 12.89
CA ASP A 12 20.72 -2.62 12.77
C ASP A 12 19.47 -2.50 13.67
N SER A 13 18.29 -2.58 13.05
CA SER A 13 17.02 -2.62 13.76
C SER A 13 16.74 -3.98 14.41
N ARG A 14 17.56 -5.00 14.15
CA ARG A 14 17.35 -6.39 14.60
C ARG A 14 15.99 -6.94 14.19
N TYR A 15 15.49 -6.48 13.04
CA TYR A 15 14.21 -6.92 12.49
C TYR A 15 14.15 -8.44 12.29
N TRP A 16 15.30 -9.06 12.01
CA TRP A 16 15.44 -10.50 11.86
C TRP A 16 15.38 -11.28 13.19
N GLU A 17 15.68 -10.64 14.34
CA GLU A 17 15.58 -11.28 15.66
C GLU A 17 14.14 -11.26 16.16
N ASP A 18 13.52 -10.07 16.15
CA ASP A 18 12.17 -9.86 16.63
C ASP A 18 11.55 -8.64 15.95
N THR A 19 10.60 -8.90 15.05
CA THR A 19 9.88 -7.87 14.29
C THR A 19 9.08 -6.92 15.20
N SER A 20 8.64 -7.38 16.38
CA SER A 20 7.86 -6.59 17.32
C SER A 20 8.71 -5.59 18.13
N LEU A 21 10.01 -5.86 18.27
CA LEU A 21 10.96 -5.01 18.98
C LEU A 21 11.78 -4.11 18.04
N ALA A 22 11.77 -4.39 16.74
CA ALA A 22 12.56 -3.68 15.75
C ALA A 22 12.33 -2.15 15.75
N GLU A 23 11.09 -1.73 16.00
CA GLU A 23 10.73 -0.32 16.15
C GLU A 23 11.50 0.37 17.28
N ARG A 24 11.68 -0.34 18.41
CA ARG A 24 12.36 0.19 19.61
C ARG A 24 13.86 0.34 19.35
N TRP A 25 14.47 -0.66 18.72
CA TRP A 25 15.89 -0.61 18.33
C TRP A 25 16.17 0.49 17.32
N SER A 26 15.29 0.64 16.33
CA SER A 26 15.36 1.72 15.34
C SER A 26 15.30 3.10 15.99
N THR A 27 14.34 3.30 16.89
CA THR A 27 14.12 4.59 17.57
C THR A 27 15.30 4.94 18.48
N THR A 28 15.82 3.98 19.25
CA THR A 28 16.98 4.22 20.14
C THR A 28 18.25 4.56 19.35
N GLY A 29 18.49 3.88 18.22
CA GLY A 29 19.61 4.19 17.33
C GLY A 29 19.56 5.61 16.77
N VAL A 30 18.37 6.02 16.30
CA VAL A 30 18.12 7.36 15.76
C VAL A 30 18.30 8.43 16.84
N VAL A 31 17.73 8.25 18.03
CA VAL A 31 17.89 9.19 19.15
C VAL A 31 19.36 9.30 19.56
N LYS A 32 20.08 8.18 19.64
CA LYS A 32 21.52 8.20 19.96
C LYS A 32 22.33 8.97 18.92
N ALA A 33 22.10 8.71 17.63
CA ALA A 33 22.79 9.42 16.55
C ALA A 33 22.49 10.94 16.55
N TYR A 34 21.25 11.31 16.88
CA TYR A 34 20.87 12.71 17.07
C TYR A 34 21.61 13.36 18.24
N CYS A 35 21.62 12.72 19.41
CA CYS A 35 22.31 13.21 20.61
C CYS A 35 23.84 13.36 20.39
N GLU A 36 24.43 12.47 19.59
CA GLU A 36 25.84 12.52 19.21
C GLU A 36 26.16 13.56 18.12
N ARG A 37 25.14 14.29 17.62
CA ARG A 37 25.26 15.30 16.55
C ARG A 37 25.83 14.73 15.24
N ARG A 38 25.45 13.50 14.90
CA ARG A 38 25.91 12.79 13.70
C ARG A 38 24.78 12.49 12.70
N LEU A 39 23.58 13.02 12.94
CA LEU A 39 22.38 12.66 12.21
C LEU A 39 21.79 13.86 11.46
N ASP A 40 22.02 13.90 10.15
CA ASP A 40 21.47 14.92 9.25
C ASP A 40 20.24 14.43 8.47
N ALA A 41 20.17 13.13 8.17
CA ALA A 41 19.08 12.50 7.45
C ALA A 41 18.98 11.01 7.78
N ILE A 42 17.79 10.43 7.61
CA ILE A 42 17.53 9.00 7.82
C ILE A 42 17.09 8.38 6.48
N PHE A 43 17.69 7.25 6.13
CA PHE A 43 17.33 6.48 4.93
C PHE A 43 16.91 5.06 5.30
N GLY A 44 15.71 4.68 4.88
CA GLY A 44 15.18 3.32 4.94
C GLY A 44 14.52 2.95 6.27
N PHE A 45 13.64 1.96 6.18
CA PHE A 45 13.11 1.11 7.25
C PHE A 45 12.51 -0.12 6.55
N ALA A 46 12.66 -1.32 7.12
CA ALA A 46 12.14 -2.54 6.52
C ALA A 46 10.63 -2.68 6.68
N ASP A 47 10.06 -2.04 7.71
CA ASP A 47 8.67 -2.19 8.09
C ASP A 47 7.98 -0.85 8.33
N SER A 48 6.64 -0.87 8.29
CA SER A 48 5.82 0.34 8.42
C SER A 48 5.76 0.88 9.86
N TYR A 49 5.98 0.03 10.87
CA TYR A 49 5.89 0.42 12.29
C TYR A 49 7.12 1.21 12.71
N SER A 50 8.32 0.67 12.47
CA SER A 50 9.59 1.37 12.68
C SER A 50 9.61 2.70 11.93
N LEU A 51 9.17 2.69 10.67
CA LEU A 51 9.07 3.89 9.85
C LEU A 51 8.16 4.94 10.48
N ALA A 52 6.93 4.55 10.86
CA ALA A 52 5.96 5.49 11.39
C ALA A 52 6.43 6.12 12.71
N THR A 53 7.04 5.32 13.59
CA THR A 53 7.54 5.81 14.89
C THR A 53 8.73 6.74 14.72
N VAL A 54 9.73 6.34 13.93
CA VAL A 54 10.89 7.20 13.68
C VAL A 54 10.48 8.48 12.97
N ALA A 55 9.58 8.41 11.97
CA ALA A 55 9.11 9.59 11.26
C ALA A 55 8.37 10.58 12.17
N LYS A 56 7.62 10.09 13.16
CA LYS A 56 6.98 10.95 14.18
C LYS A 56 8.01 11.59 15.11
N VAL A 57 8.93 10.80 15.66
CA VAL A 57 9.99 11.31 16.57
C VAL A 57 10.92 12.29 15.85
N SER A 58 11.13 12.10 14.55
CA SER A 58 11.96 12.97 13.71
C SER A 58 11.29 14.29 13.34
N ALA A 59 10.01 14.48 13.68
CA ALA A 59 9.30 15.72 13.37
C ALA A 59 9.85 16.90 14.20
N GLY A 60 10.27 17.97 13.53
CA GLY A 60 10.84 19.13 14.18
C GLY A 60 9.87 19.98 15.00
N PHE A 61 10.43 20.77 15.89
CA PHE A 61 9.82 21.84 16.67
C PHE A 61 10.02 23.18 15.93
N GLY A 62 9.11 23.57 15.03
CA GLY A 62 9.28 24.87 14.34
C GLY A 62 8.16 25.37 13.42
N ASN A 63 7.63 26.56 13.79
CA ASN A 63 6.91 27.63 13.05
C ASN A 63 5.73 27.35 12.10
N VAL A 64 5.35 26.11 11.83
CA VAL A 64 4.04 25.83 11.21
C VAL A 64 3.06 25.48 12.33
N ALA A 65 2.08 26.34 12.54
CA ALA A 65 1.10 26.23 13.62
C ALA A 65 0.56 24.78 13.74
N LYS A 66 0.86 24.15 14.90
CA LYS A 66 0.44 22.81 15.36
C LYS A 66 1.10 21.61 14.65
N VAL A 67 2.32 21.23 15.05
CA VAL A 67 2.67 19.86 15.50
C VAL A 67 3.86 19.94 16.48
N SER A 68 3.77 19.26 17.62
CA SER A 68 4.79 19.27 18.69
C SER A 68 5.34 17.86 18.96
N ALA A 69 6.60 17.83 19.43
CA ALA A 69 7.40 16.72 19.99
C ALA A 69 8.26 15.90 19.00
N GLY A 70 9.46 16.40 18.71
CA GLY A 70 10.55 15.65 18.09
C GLY A 70 11.83 16.48 17.95
N PHE A 71 12.76 16.05 17.11
CA PHE A 71 14.10 16.63 17.00
C PHE A 71 14.10 18.08 16.49
N GLY A 72 14.40 19.08 17.32
CA GLY A 72 14.85 20.43 16.91
C GLY A 72 14.25 20.96 15.60
N ASN A 73 15.06 21.07 14.53
CA ASN A 73 14.63 21.55 13.21
C ASN A 73 13.97 20.49 12.31
N GLY A 74 13.74 19.30 12.82
CA GLY A 74 13.28 18.11 12.11
C GLY A 74 14.42 17.41 11.40
N ILE A 75 14.29 16.08 11.26
CA ILE A 75 15.23 15.27 10.49
C ILE A 75 14.48 14.65 9.32
N PRO A 76 14.92 14.88 8.06
CA PRO A 76 14.28 14.27 6.90
C PRO A 76 14.45 12.75 6.94
N VAL A 77 13.33 12.05 6.69
CA VAL A 77 13.28 10.59 6.58
C VAL A 77 12.93 10.22 5.15
N PHE A 78 13.79 9.43 4.50
CA PHE A 78 13.57 8.91 3.15
C PHE A 78 13.34 7.40 3.21
N THR A 79 12.33 6.90 2.49
CA THR A 79 12.02 5.46 2.53
C THR A 79 11.46 4.94 1.21
N THR A 80 11.71 3.67 0.93
CA THR A 80 11.02 2.87 -0.10
C THR A 80 9.86 2.06 0.47
N ALA A 81 9.75 1.95 1.79
CA ALA A 81 8.69 1.20 2.47
C ALA A 81 7.47 2.08 2.83
N GLY A 82 6.50 1.52 3.54
CA GLY A 82 5.37 2.28 4.06
C GLY A 82 4.36 2.70 2.99
N LEU A 83 3.92 1.74 2.18
CA LEU A 83 2.94 1.96 1.09
C LEU A 83 1.53 2.29 1.59
N THR A 84 1.29 2.19 2.89
CA THR A 84 0.00 2.53 3.50
C THR A 84 -0.31 4.01 3.30
N SER A 85 -1.58 4.33 3.03
CA SER A 85 -1.98 5.71 2.71
C SER A 85 -1.79 6.66 3.88
N GLN A 86 -1.96 6.17 5.12
CA GLN A 86 -1.84 6.97 6.35
C GLN A 86 -0.43 7.56 6.52
N ILE A 87 0.62 6.82 6.16
CA ILE A 87 2.02 7.27 6.20
C ILE A 87 2.27 8.45 5.23
N GLY A 88 1.37 8.69 4.28
CA GLY A 88 1.43 9.84 3.38
C GLY A 88 0.92 11.17 3.97
N SER A 89 0.33 11.17 5.17
CA SER A 89 -0.22 12.37 5.80
C SER A 89 0.89 13.35 6.15
N LYS A 90 0.98 14.49 5.46
CA LYS A 90 1.95 15.55 5.79
C LYS A 90 1.66 16.26 7.11
N LYS A 91 0.44 16.12 7.61
CA LYS A 91 0.07 16.57 8.96
C LYS A 91 0.78 15.74 10.02
N ASP A 92 0.81 14.41 9.86
CA ASP A 92 1.37 13.49 10.85
C ASP A 92 2.85 13.19 10.61
N PHE A 93 3.30 13.26 9.35
CA PHE A 93 4.65 12.92 8.89
C PHE A 93 5.24 14.02 7.97
N PRO A 94 5.48 15.24 8.50
CA PRO A 94 5.93 16.38 7.68
C PRO A 94 7.28 16.13 6.97
N TYR A 95 8.24 15.54 7.68
CA TYR A 95 9.61 15.29 7.20
C TYR A 95 9.79 13.94 6.49
N LEU A 96 8.73 13.16 6.33
CA LEU A 96 8.79 11.88 5.66
C LEU A 96 8.62 12.04 4.15
N THR A 97 9.59 11.55 3.40
CA THR A 97 9.56 11.44 1.95
C THR A 97 9.59 9.97 1.54
N ARG A 98 8.52 9.52 0.90
CA ARG A 98 8.46 8.19 0.29
C ARG A 98 8.92 8.30 -1.16
N MET A 99 9.79 7.39 -1.57
CA MET A 99 10.26 7.29 -2.95
C MET A 99 9.34 6.40 -3.80
N GLN A 100 8.38 5.70 -3.18
CA GLN A 100 7.39 4.86 -3.84
C GLN A 100 5.96 5.41 -3.63
N GLY A 101 5.10 5.17 -4.63
CA GLY A 101 3.67 5.49 -4.54
C GLY A 101 2.93 4.62 -3.51
N SER A 102 1.86 5.17 -2.93
CA SER A 102 1.00 4.46 -1.97
C SER A 102 0.06 3.46 -2.63
N TYR A 103 -0.51 2.53 -1.86
CA TYR A 103 -1.57 1.65 -2.35
C TYR A 103 -2.78 2.42 -2.89
N ARG A 104 -3.08 3.62 -2.35
CA ARG A 104 -4.17 4.45 -2.89
C ARG A 104 -3.86 4.97 -4.29
N GLN A 105 -2.61 5.39 -4.56
CA GLN A 105 -2.21 5.85 -5.89
C GLN A 105 -2.19 4.71 -6.91
N MET A 106 -1.78 3.52 -6.47
CA MET A 106 -1.90 2.30 -7.27
C MET A 106 -3.37 1.98 -7.56
N ALA A 107 -4.25 2.02 -6.55
CA ALA A 107 -5.68 1.78 -6.71
C ALA A 107 -6.35 2.78 -7.67
N ASP A 108 -5.98 4.07 -7.59
CA ASP A 108 -6.43 5.09 -8.54
C ASP A 108 -6.01 4.75 -9.97
N SER A 109 -4.73 4.39 -10.16
CA SER A 109 -4.22 4.00 -11.49
C SER A 109 -4.96 2.78 -12.05
N VAL A 110 -5.25 1.79 -11.20
CA VAL A 110 -6.05 0.61 -11.57
C VAL A 110 -7.47 1.04 -11.94
N TYR A 111 -8.10 1.91 -11.15
CA TYR A 111 -9.45 2.41 -11.42
C TYR A 111 -9.54 3.11 -12.78
N GLN A 112 -8.64 4.05 -13.06
CA GLN A 112 -8.62 4.76 -14.34
C GLN A 112 -8.41 3.83 -15.54
N LEU A 113 -7.65 2.75 -15.36
CA LEU A 113 -7.32 1.82 -16.45
C LEU A 113 -8.45 0.83 -16.75
N ILE A 114 -9.02 0.20 -15.72
CA ILE A 114 -9.89 -0.98 -15.91
C ILE A 114 -11.34 -0.77 -15.48
N ALA A 115 -11.63 0.21 -14.61
CA ALA A 115 -12.95 0.29 -14.00
C ALA A 115 -14.02 0.73 -14.98
N TYR A 116 -15.22 0.16 -14.85
CA TYR A 116 -16.40 0.69 -15.50
C TYR A 116 -16.72 2.11 -15.06
N HIS A 117 -16.79 3.01 -16.04
CA HIS A 117 -17.28 4.36 -15.84
C HIS A 117 -18.67 4.43 -16.49
N PRO A 118 -19.74 4.68 -15.72
CA PRO A 118 -21.07 4.82 -16.30
C PRO A 118 -21.03 5.91 -17.38
N PRO A 119 -21.71 5.71 -18.53
CA PRO A 119 -21.77 6.74 -19.54
C PRO A 119 -22.32 8.00 -18.89
N SER A 120 -21.50 9.05 -18.86
CA SER A 120 -21.99 10.36 -18.50
C SER A 120 -23.12 10.69 -19.47
N THR A 121 -24.27 11.07 -18.95
CA THR A 121 -25.36 11.67 -19.71
C THR A 121 -24.73 12.67 -20.68
N PRO A 122 -25.06 12.64 -21.99
CA PRO A 122 -24.35 13.43 -22.99
C PRO A 122 -24.33 14.89 -22.55
N THR A 123 -23.16 15.35 -22.12
CA THR A 123 -22.94 16.76 -21.88
C THR A 123 -22.84 17.35 -23.27
N THR A 124 -23.93 17.98 -23.71
CA THR A 124 -23.98 18.80 -24.92
C THR A 124 -22.68 19.58 -25.02
N ILE A 125 -21.97 19.37 -26.11
CA ILE A 125 -20.80 20.16 -26.50
C ILE A 125 -21.28 21.60 -26.64
N THR A 126 -21.09 22.38 -25.59
CA THR A 126 -21.07 23.85 -25.71
C THR A 126 -19.64 24.26 -25.43
N SER A 127 -18.87 24.25 -26.52
CA SER A 127 -17.58 24.92 -26.60
C SER A 127 -17.79 26.43 -26.39
N THR A 128 -17.58 26.89 -25.16
CA THR A 128 -17.37 28.31 -24.87
C THR A 128 -16.35 28.48 -23.73
N THR A 129 -15.16 28.93 -24.13
CA THR A 129 -14.34 29.97 -23.47
C THR A 129 -13.88 29.75 -22.01
N SER A 130 -12.66 29.21 -21.89
CA SER A 130 -11.56 29.64 -20.99
C SER A 130 -11.86 30.20 -19.59
N THR A 131 -11.46 29.45 -18.55
CA THR A 131 -10.78 30.00 -17.36
C THR A 131 -9.83 28.96 -16.74
N LYS A 132 -8.57 29.38 -16.54
CA LYS A 132 -7.49 28.63 -15.86
C LYS A 132 -7.92 28.16 -14.46
N THR A 133 -7.75 26.88 -14.14
CA THR A 133 -7.29 26.41 -12.81
C THR A 133 -6.92 24.91 -12.85
N ASN A 134 -5.77 24.60 -12.25
CA ASN A 134 -5.29 23.26 -11.84
C ASN A 134 -5.24 22.17 -12.92
N LEU A 135 -4.10 22.12 -13.61
CA LEU A 135 -3.64 20.97 -14.38
C LEU A 135 -3.45 19.75 -13.45
N LYS A 136 -4.52 19.01 -13.18
CA LYS A 136 -4.39 17.56 -13.15
C LYS A 136 -4.06 17.16 -14.59
N PRO A 137 -2.98 16.41 -14.86
CA PRO A 137 -2.76 15.88 -16.19
C PRO A 137 -3.94 14.98 -16.52
N SER A 138 -4.87 15.46 -17.35
CA SER A 138 -5.88 14.61 -17.97
C SER A 138 -5.12 13.72 -18.95
N PHE A 139 -4.68 12.56 -18.47
CA PHE A 139 -4.26 11.49 -19.34
C PHE A 139 -5.45 11.15 -20.23
N ASN A 140 -5.41 11.64 -21.47
CA ASN A 140 -6.43 11.39 -22.48
C ASN A 140 -6.25 9.95 -22.95
N VAL A 141 -6.81 9.02 -22.18
CA VAL A 141 -6.63 7.59 -22.38
C VAL A 141 -7.92 7.04 -22.98
N SER A 142 -7.93 6.82 -24.29
CA SER A 142 -8.95 6.03 -24.99
C SER A 142 -8.87 4.52 -24.64
N SER A 143 -8.23 4.15 -23.54
CA SER A 143 -8.00 2.76 -23.11
C SER A 143 -8.65 2.45 -21.76
N ASN A 144 -9.76 3.10 -21.45
CA ASN A 144 -10.61 2.65 -20.36
C ASN A 144 -11.31 1.36 -20.80
N LEU A 145 -10.93 0.24 -20.18
CA LEU A 145 -11.44 -1.08 -20.55
C LEU A 145 -12.90 -1.30 -20.11
N ASN A 146 -13.42 -0.44 -19.23
CA ASN A 146 -14.80 -0.46 -18.75
C ASN A 146 -15.25 -1.83 -18.20
N TYR A 147 -14.37 -2.51 -17.47
CA TYR A 147 -14.69 -3.81 -16.88
C TYR A 147 -15.51 -3.65 -15.60
N GLN A 148 -16.54 -4.47 -15.48
CA GLN A 148 -17.45 -4.53 -14.34
C GLN A 148 -17.13 -5.73 -13.42
N ASN A 149 -16.90 -6.89 -14.03
CA ASN A 149 -16.66 -8.13 -13.30
C ASN A 149 -15.16 -8.37 -13.17
N LEU A 150 -14.62 -8.04 -12.00
CA LEU A 150 -13.20 -8.18 -11.69
C LEU A 150 -12.99 -9.25 -10.62
N VAL A 151 -11.90 -10.01 -10.78
CA VAL A 151 -11.43 -11.01 -9.82
C VAL A 151 -10.00 -10.67 -9.42
N PHE A 152 -9.72 -10.67 -8.12
CA PHE A 152 -8.36 -10.49 -7.61
C PHE A 152 -7.78 -11.82 -7.14
N MET A 153 -6.67 -12.23 -7.72
CA MET A 153 -5.89 -13.37 -7.23
C MET A 153 -4.64 -12.84 -6.54
N TYR A 154 -4.36 -13.31 -5.34
CA TYR A 154 -3.23 -12.79 -4.56
C TYR A 154 -2.60 -13.84 -3.65
N HIS A 155 -1.32 -13.66 -3.35
CA HIS A 155 -0.60 -14.56 -2.45
C HIS A 155 -0.91 -14.24 -0.98
N ASP A 156 -1.40 -15.22 -0.22
CA ASP A 156 -1.63 -15.13 1.23
C ASP A 156 -1.67 -16.54 1.81
N LYS A 157 -0.55 -17.00 2.39
CA LYS A 157 -0.39 -18.34 2.98
C LYS A 157 -1.47 -18.67 4.02
N ARG A 158 -1.89 -17.67 4.81
CA ARG A 158 -2.85 -17.87 5.92
C ARG A 158 -4.24 -18.17 5.40
N ARG A 159 -4.65 -17.48 4.32
CA ARG A 159 -5.98 -17.61 3.71
C ARG A 159 -5.98 -18.47 2.44
N ALA A 160 -4.84 -19.05 2.10
CA ALA A 160 -4.62 -19.84 0.91
C ALA A 160 -5.63 -20.99 0.81
N MET A 161 -6.38 -21.05 -0.29
CA MET A 161 -7.34 -22.14 -0.52
C MET A 161 -6.65 -23.49 -0.75
N ASN A 162 -5.42 -23.48 -1.25
CA ASN A 162 -4.58 -24.65 -1.47
C ASN A 162 -3.79 -25.08 -0.24
N ARG A 163 -4.04 -24.46 0.91
CA ARG A 163 -3.41 -24.90 2.16
C ARG A 163 -3.92 -26.31 2.48
N PRO A 164 -3.03 -27.28 2.72
CA PRO A 164 -3.46 -28.58 3.23
C PRO A 164 -4.21 -28.35 4.54
N GLN A 165 -5.45 -28.86 4.65
CA GLN A 165 -6.19 -28.81 5.91
C GLN A 165 -5.34 -29.52 6.96
N ALA A 166 -4.68 -28.76 7.83
CA ALA A 166 -3.77 -29.31 8.80
C ALA A 166 -4.53 -30.29 9.71
N SER A 167 -4.17 -31.55 9.63
CA SER A 167 -4.38 -32.52 10.69
C SER A 167 -3.89 -31.93 12.00
N LYS A 168 -4.80 -31.67 12.96
CA LYS A 168 -4.73 -31.71 14.44
C LYS A 168 -3.41 -31.50 15.23
N THR A 169 -2.29 -31.09 14.66
CA THR A 169 -1.04 -30.80 15.38
C THR A 169 -0.76 -29.31 15.30
N GLY A 170 -1.02 -28.64 16.43
CA GLY A 170 -1.01 -27.19 16.60
C GLY A 170 0.38 -26.59 16.63
N GLU A 171 1.15 -26.73 15.55
CA GLU A 171 2.31 -25.87 15.31
C GLU A 171 1.86 -24.65 14.49
N ILE A 172 1.58 -23.56 15.19
CA ILE A 172 1.45 -22.24 14.60
C ILE A 172 2.87 -21.81 14.24
N GLN A 173 3.38 -22.23 13.08
CA GLN A 173 4.44 -21.47 12.44
C GLN A 173 3.84 -20.09 12.14
N GLU A 174 4.43 -19.04 12.69
CA GLU A 174 4.17 -17.65 12.32
C GLU A 174 4.54 -17.47 10.84
N GLN A 175 3.64 -17.89 9.95
CA GLN A 175 3.83 -17.78 8.52
C GLN A 175 3.67 -16.31 8.13
N GLU A 176 4.76 -15.75 7.59
CA GLU A 176 4.83 -14.38 7.09
C GLU A 176 3.62 -14.09 6.17
N LEU A 177 2.87 -13.05 6.53
CA LEU A 177 1.85 -12.50 5.67
C LEU A 177 2.53 -11.85 4.46
N SER A 178 2.12 -12.16 3.24
CA SER A 178 2.31 -11.25 2.11
C SER A 178 1.35 -10.07 2.27
N SER A 179 1.68 -9.20 3.23
CA SER A 179 0.86 -8.07 3.64
C SER A 179 0.61 -7.12 2.47
N HIS A 180 1.56 -7.03 1.53
CA HIS A 180 1.47 -6.20 0.35
C HIS A 180 0.29 -6.55 -0.57
N CYS A 181 0.13 -7.84 -0.86
CA CYS A 181 -0.95 -8.35 -1.70
C CYS A 181 -2.32 -8.03 -1.08
N PHE A 182 -2.49 -8.33 0.20
CA PHE A 182 -3.71 -8.05 0.95
C PHE A 182 -4.05 -6.56 0.98
N PHE A 183 -3.08 -5.70 1.32
CA PHE A 183 -3.29 -4.26 1.39
C PHE A 183 -3.56 -3.63 0.03
N ALA A 184 -2.95 -4.15 -1.04
CA ALA A 184 -3.20 -3.70 -2.41
C ALA A 184 -4.65 -3.98 -2.82
N VAL A 185 -5.13 -5.22 -2.65
CA VAL A 185 -6.52 -5.60 -2.99
C VAL A 185 -7.52 -4.80 -2.15
N TYR A 186 -7.24 -4.62 -0.86
CA TYR A 186 -8.09 -3.82 0.02
C TYR A 186 -8.16 -2.36 -0.42
N ALA A 187 -7.03 -1.75 -0.80
CA ALA A 187 -6.98 -0.38 -1.30
C ALA A 187 -7.77 -0.24 -2.61
N ILE A 188 -7.66 -1.20 -3.53
CA ILE A 188 -8.44 -1.24 -4.77
C ILE A 188 -9.94 -1.31 -4.46
N LYS A 189 -10.37 -2.26 -3.62
CA LYS A 189 -11.77 -2.38 -3.18
C LYS A 189 -12.30 -1.04 -2.67
N HIS A 190 -11.58 -0.45 -1.71
CA HIS A 190 -12.00 0.77 -1.05
C HIS A 190 -12.09 1.94 -2.03
N TYR A 191 -11.08 2.10 -2.89
CA TYR A 191 -11.06 3.17 -3.87
C TYR A 191 -12.19 3.05 -4.89
N PHE A 192 -12.45 1.85 -5.41
CA PHE A 192 -13.53 1.61 -6.37
C PHE A 192 -14.90 1.88 -5.75
N ALA A 193 -15.13 1.43 -4.52
CA ALA A 193 -16.39 1.67 -3.80
C ALA A 193 -16.61 3.14 -3.41
N GLU A 194 -15.53 3.91 -3.20
CA GLU A 194 -15.61 5.36 -2.99
C GLU A 194 -15.98 6.13 -4.26
N ASN A 195 -15.51 5.66 -5.43
CA ASN A 195 -15.59 6.42 -6.69
C ASN A 195 -16.67 5.92 -7.66
N SER A 196 -17.31 4.77 -7.39
CA SER A 196 -18.33 4.19 -8.25
C SER A 196 -19.44 3.52 -7.45
N GLU A 197 -20.68 3.94 -7.67
CA GLU A 197 -21.87 3.34 -7.05
C GLU A 197 -22.04 1.87 -7.44
N TYR A 198 -21.72 1.52 -8.69
CA TYR A 198 -21.76 0.14 -9.18
C TYR A 198 -20.88 -0.77 -8.31
N PHE A 199 -19.61 -0.42 -8.14
CA PHE A 199 -18.68 -1.24 -7.34
C PHE A 199 -19.02 -1.20 -5.85
N LYS A 200 -19.55 -0.08 -5.37
CA LYS A 200 -20.06 0.04 -4.01
C LYS A 200 -21.19 -0.96 -3.77
N GLU A 201 -22.08 -1.17 -4.73
CA GLU A 201 -23.19 -2.13 -4.66
C GLU A 201 -22.73 -3.57 -4.90
N SER A 202 -21.96 -3.82 -5.97
CA SER A 202 -21.54 -5.16 -6.37
C SER A 202 -20.61 -5.82 -5.34
N TRP A 203 -19.84 -5.03 -4.59
CA TRP A 203 -18.86 -5.53 -3.61
C TRP A 203 -19.26 -5.31 -2.14
N GLN A 204 -20.54 -4.98 -1.86
CA GLN A 204 -21.01 -4.74 -0.48
C GLN A 204 -20.69 -5.90 0.45
N ILE A 205 -20.96 -7.13 0.02
CA ILE A 205 -20.74 -8.34 0.83
C ILE A 205 -19.26 -8.70 0.82
N GLN A 206 -18.68 -8.92 -0.37
CA GLN A 206 -17.28 -9.28 -0.53
C GLN A 206 -16.79 -8.91 -1.92
N THR A 207 -15.54 -8.46 -2.03
CA THR A 207 -14.89 -8.30 -3.34
C THR A 207 -14.43 -9.67 -3.81
N PRO A 208 -14.74 -10.10 -5.04
CA PRO A 208 -14.32 -11.38 -5.57
C PRO A 208 -12.79 -11.47 -5.56
N ALA A 209 -12.26 -12.25 -4.62
CA ALA A 209 -10.82 -12.42 -4.47
C ALA A 209 -10.49 -13.81 -3.93
N VAL A 210 -9.37 -14.36 -4.40
CA VAL A 210 -8.87 -15.67 -3.97
C VAL A 210 -7.42 -15.56 -3.55
N ALA A 211 -7.17 -16.04 -2.33
CA ALA A 211 -5.84 -16.22 -1.77
C ALA A 211 -5.29 -17.61 -2.13
N PHE A 212 -4.01 -17.66 -2.48
CA PHE A 212 -3.29 -18.91 -2.71
C PHE A 212 -1.87 -18.83 -2.15
N ASP A 213 -1.30 -19.98 -1.83
CA ASP A 213 0.11 -20.14 -1.49
C ASP A 213 0.90 -20.45 -2.78
N GLU A 214 1.86 -19.59 -3.13
CA GLU A 214 2.72 -19.77 -4.31
C GLU A 214 3.77 -20.84 -4.12
N GLU A 215 4.13 -21.16 -2.87
CA GLU A 215 5.18 -22.13 -2.53
C GLU A 215 4.68 -23.58 -2.56
N LEU A 216 3.35 -23.77 -2.53
CA LEU A 216 2.75 -25.09 -2.60
C LEU A 216 2.60 -25.56 -4.05
N ASN A 217 2.91 -26.84 -4.29
CA ASN A 217 2.69 -27.48 -5.57
C ASN A 217 1.19 -27.44 -5.94
N ARG A 218 0.92 -27.13 -7.20
CA ARG A 218 -0.43 -27.05 -7.77
C ARG A 218 -0.49 -27.73 -9.11
N THR A 219 -1.59 -28.43 -9.38
CA THR A 219 -1.86 -29.01 -10.69
C THR A 219 -2.63 -28.01 -11.56
N LYS A 220 -2.72 -28.27 -12.86
CA LYS A 220 -3.51 -27.44 -13.79
C LYS A 220 -5.00 -27.51 -13.46
N GLU A 221 -5.44 -28.67 -13.01
CA GLU A 221 -6.80 -28.98 -12.59
C GLU A 221 -7.18 -28.15 -11.35
N ASP A 222 -6.27 -28.02 -10.38
CA ASP A 222 -6.48 -27.19 -9.19
C ASP A 222 -6.69 -25.72 -9.55
N VAL A 223 -5.80 -25.16 -10.39
CA VAL A 223 -5.90 -23.76 -10.83
C VAL A 223 -7.18 -23.52 -11.63
N SER A 224 -7.55 -24.44 -12.52
CA SER A 224 -8.80 -24.35 -13.26
C SER A 224 -10.02 -24.42 -12.34
N GLY A 225 -9.98 -25.27 -11.32
CA GLY A 225 -11.01 -25.37 -10.29
C GLY A 225 -11.17 -24.04 -9.54
N TRP A 226 -10.07 -23.44 -9.09
CA TRP A 226 -10.11 -22.15 -8.39
C TRP A 226 -10.67 -21.05 -9.29
N LEU A 227 -10.20 -20.95 -10.54
CA LEU A 227 -10.70 -19.95 -11.50
C LEU A 227 -12.20 -20.08 -11.75
N LYS A 228 -12.74 -21.31 -11.81
CA LYS A 228 -14.20 -21.53 -11.91
C LYS A 228 -14.93 -20.99 -10.69
N VAL A 229 -14.44 -21.30 -9.49
CA VAL A 229 -15.01 -20.79 -8.24
C VAL A 229 -15.00 -19.26 -8.22
N VAL A 230 -13.89 -18.62 -8.58
CA VAL A 230 -13.83 -17.15 -8.53
C VAL A 230 -14.65 -16.48 -9.62
N SER A 231 -14.70 -17.09 -10.81
CA SER A 231 -15.56 -16.63 -11.90
C SER A 231 -17.03 -16.67 -11.49
N GLN A 232 -17.46 -17.70 -10.77
CA GLN A 232 -18.82 -17.78 -10.21
C GLN A 232 -19.08 -16.65 -9.21
N TYR A 233 -18.14 -16.38 -8.31
CA TYR A 233 -18.25 -15.28 -7.35
C TYR A 233 -18.30 -13.90 -8.02
N ALA A 234 -17.57 -13.68 -9.10
CA ALA A 234 -17.54 -12.38 -9.79
C ALA A 234 -18.70 -12.15 -10.77
N ASN A 235 -19.22 -13.21 -11.40
CA ASN A 235 -20.24 -13.07 -12.46
C ASN A 235 -21.66 -13.45 -12.01
N GLY A 236 -21.85 -14.01 -10.81
CA GLY A 236 -23.18 -14.31 -10.26
C GLY A 236 -23.98 -15.41 -10.97
N LYS A 237 -23.49 -15.99 -12.08
CA LYS A 237 -24.08 -17.15 -12.79
C LYS A 237 -23.04 -17.82 -13.72
N ASN A 238 -23.20 -19.12 -13.98
CA ASN A 238 -22.33 -19.90 -14.87
C ASN A 238 -22.21 -19.26 -16.26
N ILE A 239 -21.01 -18.79 -16.61
CA ILE A 239 -20.61 -18.52 -17.99
C ILE A 239 -19.46 -19.49 -18.31
N PHE A 240 -19.82 -20.73 -18.62
CA PHE A 240 -19.01 -21.70 -19.36
C PHE A 240 -19.95 -22.68 -20.06
#